data_AF-A0A183U5H8-F1
#
_entry.id   AF-A0A183U5H8-F1
#
_cell.length_a   1.000
_cell.length_b   1.000
_cell.length_c   1.000
_cell.angle_alpha   90.00
_cell.angle_beta   90.00
_cell.angle_gamma   90.00
#
_symmetry.space_group_name_H-M   'P 1'
#
loop_
_entity.id
_entity.type
_entity.pdbx_description
1 polymer ?
#
loop_
_entity_poly.entity_id
_entity_poly.type
_entity_poly.pdbx_seq_one_letter_code
_entity_poly.pdbx_strand_id
1 'polypeptide(L)'
;MAIDEDFFFQNLQCSAICLARLDKATLEQVKKRLLVNAADGPERVALNHVMRCRLLATGIYLLYAEGRHVQELVPSLLKAFVSLPQMKWVDDGVANKADSRLLGLAH
;
A
#
# COMPACT_ATOMS: atom_id res chain seq x y z
N MET A 1 -9.22 -12.28 -27.53
CA MET A 1 -9.84 -12.12 -26.21
C MET A 1 -8.89 -12.69 -25.18
N ALA A 2 -8.17 -11.83 -24.49
CA ALA A 2 -7.27 -12.20 -23.41
C ALA A 2 -7.64 -11.31 -22.22
N ILE A 3 -8.38 -11.92 -21.30
CA ILE A 3 -8.37 -11.80 -19.83
C ILE A 3 -8.16 -10.39 -19.29
N ASP A 4 -9.24 -9.84 -18.73
CA ASP A 4 -9.33 -8.70 -17.83
C ASP A 4 -7.99 -8.25 -17.24
N GLU A 5 -7.38 -7.24 -17.88
CA GLU A 5 -6.63 -6.25 -17.13
C GLU A 5 -7.65 -5.39 -16.37
N ASP A 6 -8.19 -5.98 -15.29
CA ASP A 6 -9.08 -5.31 -14.34
C ASP A 6 -8.52 -3.93 -14.03
N PHE A 7 -9.25 -2.91 -14.49
CA PHE A 7 -9.04 -1.48 -14.29
C PHE A 7 -8.11 -1.18 -13.12
N PHE A 8 -6.82 -0.98 -13.41
CA PHE A 8 -5.82 -0.70 -12.39
C PHE A 8 -6.01 0.75 -11.94
N PHE A 9 -6.97 0.97 -11.04
CA PHE A 9 -7.00 2.16 -10.19
C PHE A 9 -5.72 2.11 -9.34
N GLN A 10 -4.62 2.63 -9.89
CA GLN A 10 -3.31 2.76 -9.22
C GLN A 10 -3.38 3.64 -7.96
N ASN A 11 -4.55 4.21 -7.67
CA ASN A 11 -4.82 4.89 -6.41
C ASN A 11 -5.28 3.85 -5.36
N LEU A 12 -4.30 3.23 -4.70
CA LEU A 12 -4.51 2.29 -3.59
C LEU A 12 -5.38 2.92 -2.48
N GLN A 13 -5.29 4.23 -2.30
CA GLN A 13 -6.08 5.01 -1.36
C GLN A 13 -7.56 5.05 -1.76
N CYS A 14 -7.90 5.27 -3.04
CA CYS A 14 -9.26 5.13 -3.54
C CYS A 14 -9.78 3.70 -3.37
N SER A 15 -8.94 2.70 -3.67
CA SER A 15 -9.28 1.29 -3.44
C SER A 15 -9.61 1.01 -1.97
N ALA A 16 -8.88 1.63 -1.03
CA ALA A 16 -9.14 1.50 0.40
C ALA A 16 -10.51 2.05 0.80
N ILE A 17 -10.94 3.18 0.21
CA ILE A 17 -12.29 3.72 0.43
C ILE A 17 -13.35 2.74 -0.10
N CYS A 18 -13.18 2.24 -1.33
CA CYS A 18 -14.10 1.26 -1.90
C CYS A 18 -14.19 0.00 -1.02
N LEU A 19 -13.05 -0.49 -0.53
CA LEU A 19 -12.98 -1.64 0.35
C LEU A 19 -13.65 -1.38 1.71
N ALA A 20 -13.52 -0.16 2.24
CA ALA A 20 -14.17 0.26 3.47
C ALA A 20 -15.68 0.43 3.34
N ARG A 21 -16.18 0.72 2.13
CA ARG A 21 -17.61 0.80 1.80
C ARG A 21 -18.24 -0.53 1.41
N LEU A 22 -17.42 -1.53 1.06
CA LEU A 22 -17.88 -2.91 0.86
C LEU A 22 -18.24 -3.52 2.22
N ASP A 23 -19.52 -3.68 2.47
CA ASP A 23 -20.05 -4.22 3.73
C ASP A 23 -19.56 -5.65 4.03
N LYS A 24 -19.19 -6.40 2.98
CA LYS A 24 -18.74 -7.81 3.07
C LYS A 24 -17.22 -8.01 2.96
N ALA A 25 -16.41 -6.94 2.99
CA ALA A 25 -14.96 -7.08 2.89
C ALA A 25 -14.40 -7.82 4.12
N THR A 26 -13.72 -8.95 3.90
CA THR A 26 -13.12 -9.72 5.00
C THR A 26 -11.77 -9.15 5.40
N LEU A 27 -11.35 -9.37 6.65
CA LEU A 27 -10.02 -8.96 7.13
C LEU A 27 -8.89 -9.49 6.24
N GLU A 28 -8.99 -10.72 5.75
CA GLU A 28 -7.99 -11.30 4.85
C GLU A 28 -7.90 -10.55 3.53
N GLN A 29 -9.04 -10.18 2.93
CA GLN A 29 -9.06 -9.38 1.70
C GLN A 29 -8.43 -8.01 1.93
N VAL A 30 -8.72 -7.38 3.07
CA VAL A 30 -8.14 -6.09 3.47
C VAL A 30 -6.63 -6.20 3.64
N LYS A 31 -6.15 -7.18 4.42
CA LYS A 31 -4.71 -7.42 4.61
C LYS A 31 -4.02 -7.75 3.29
N LYS A 32 -4.61 -8.61 2.47
CA LYS A 32 -4.08 -8.97 1.15
C LYS A 32 -4.03 -7.76 0.21
N ARG A 33 -4.98 -6.83 0.26
CA ARG A 33 -4.98 -5.67 -0.64
C ARG A 33 -4.07 -4.55 -0.15
N LEU A 34 -4.07 -4.27 1.15
CA LEU A 34 -3.45 -3.07 1.72
C LEU A 34 -2.09 -3.34 2.38
N LEU A 35 -1.80 -4.57 2.81
CA LEU A 35 -0.62 -4.92 3.63
C LEU A 35 0.25 -6.04 3.02
N VAL A 36 0.08 -6.44 1.75
CA VAL A 36 0.70 -7.63 1.11
C VAL A 36 2.12 -7.94 1.65
N ASN A 37 2.32 -9.16 2.15
CA ASN A 37 3.62 -9.75 2.50
C ASN A 37 4.44 -9.03 3.57
N ALA A 38 3.82 -8.32 4.51
CA ALA A 38 4.45 -8.04 5.80
C ALA A 38 4.34 -9.24 6.76
N ALA A 39 4.68 -10.46 6.31
CA ALA A 39 4.81 -11.61 7.23
C ALA A 39 5.79 -11.29 8.37
N ASP A 40 6.76 -10.45 8.05
CA ASP A 40 7.79 -9.91 8.91
C ASP A 40 7.40 -8.62 9.65
N GLY A 41 6.19 -8.10 9.43
CA GLY A 41 5.75 -6.80 9.92
C GLY A 41 6.17 -5.65 9.00
N PRO A 42 5.32 -4.62 8.85
CA PRO A 42 5.57 -3.48 7.97
C PRO A 42 6.89 -2.74 8.27
N GLU A 43 7.33 -2.77 9.52
CA GLU A 43 8.56 -2.15 10.03
C GLU A 43 9.86 -2.74 9.47
N ARG A 44 9.83 -4.00 9.03
CA ARG A 44 11.03 -4.70 8.52
C ARG A 44 11.29 -4.43 7.04
N VAL A 45 10.38 -3.72 6.37
CA VAL A 45 10.47 -3.39 4.95
C VAL A 45 11.00 -1.96 4.78
N ALA A 46 11.78 -1.71 3.74
CA ALA A 46 12.18 -0.35 3.38
C ALA A 46 10.96 0.55 3.15
N LEU A 47 11.04 1.80 3.61
CA LEU A 47 9.98 2.80 3.45
C LEU A 47 10.05 3.42 2.06
N ASN A 48 9.74 2.61 1.06
CA ASN A 48 9.66 2.96 -0.34
C ASN A 48 8.24 3.47 -0.72
N HIS A 49 8.02 3.91 -1.95
CA HIS A 49 6.77 4.50 -2.43
C HIS A 49 5.58 3.55 -2.22
N VAL A 50 5.76 2.27 -2.55
CA VAL A 50 4.73 1.24 -2.37
C VAL A 50 4.36 1.11 -0.89
N MET A 51 5.35 1.06 -0.01
CA MET A 51 5.13 0.91 1.42
C MET A 51 4.44 2.14 2.02
N ARG A 52 4.87 3.35 1.62
CA ARG A 52 4.23 4.62 1.99
C ARG A 52 2.76 4.65 1.57
N CYS A 53 2.46 4.29 0.32
CA CYS A 53 1.09 4.23 -0.20
C CYS A 53 0.23 3.21 0.56
N ARG A 54 0.79 2.08 0.99
CA ARG A 54 0.08 1.04 1.76
C ARG A 54 -0.26 1.46 3.18
N LEU A 55 0.69 2.10 3.88
CA LEU A 55 0.44 2.65 5.21
C LEU A 55 -0.68 3.69 5.15
N LEU A 56 -0.63 4.59 4.17
CA LEU A 56 -1.67 5.60 3.95
C LEU A 56 -3.03 4.95 3.60
N ALA A 57 -3.05 4.00 2.67
CA ALA A 57 -4.28 3.32 2.28
C ALA A 57 -4.92 2.54 3.44
N THR A 58 -4.11 1.93 4.32
CA THR A 58 -4.61 1.25 5.53
C THR A 58 -5.24 2.25 6.51
N GLY A 59 -4.62 3.42 6.70
CA GLY A 59 -5.20 4.49 7.51
C GLY A 59 -6.52 5.02 6.95
N ILE A 60 -6.58 5.21 5.63
CA ILE A 60 -7.81 5.63 4.92
C ILE A 60 -8.90 4.56 5.07
N TYR A 61 -8.58 3.28 4.89
CA TYR A 61 -9.53 2.21 5.13
C TYR A 61 -10.16 2.32 6.52
N LEU A 62 -9.35 2.44 7.57
CA LEU A 62 -9.82 2.54 8.95
C LEU A 62 -10.71 3.76 9.20
N LEU A 63 -10.42 4.89 8.55
CA LEU A 63 -11.25 6.10 8.64
C LEU A 63 -12.67 5.89 8.10
N TYR A 64 -12.81 5.09 7.03
CA TYR A 64 -14.10 4.86 6.35
C TYR A 64 -14.78 3.54 6.73
N ALA A 65 -14.12 2.65 7.46
CA ALA A 65 -14.61 1.31 7.75
C ALA A 65 -15.55 1.23 8.97
N GLU A 66 -15.89 2.38 9.59
CA GLU A 66 -16.86 2.48 10.69
C GLU A 66 -16.52 1.55 11.87
N GLY A 67 -15.24 1.49 12.23
CA GLY A 67 -14.74 0.69 13.35
C GLY A 67 -14.41 -0.77 13.00
N ARG A 68 -14.73 -1.24 11.79
CA ARG A 68 -14.37 -2.59 11.35
C ARG A 68 -12.85 -2.75 11.28
N HIS A 69 -12.37 -3.90 11.76
CA HIS A 69 -10.97 -4.33 11.73
C HIS A 69 -9.97 -3.44 12.48
N VAL A 70 -10.45 -2.55 13.37
CA VAL A 70 -9.60 -1.63 14.14
C VAL A 70 -8.61 -2.39 15.02
N GLN A 71 -9.06 -3.45 15.70
CA GLN A 71 -8.22 -4.20 16.65
C GLN A 71 -7.05 -4.90 15.96
N GLU A 72 -7.20 -5.25 14.69
CA GLU A 72 -6.23 -6.02 13.91
C GLU A 72 -5.28 -5.13 13.12
N LEU A 73 -5.75 -3.98 12.62
CA LEU A 73 -4.97 -3.10 11.73
C LEU A 73 -4.27 -1.96 12.47
N VAL A 74 -4.86 -1.40 13.54
CA VAL A 74 -4.25 -0.30 14.30
C VAL A 74 -2.90 -0.70 14.92
N PRO A 75 -2.75 -1.87 15.58
CA PRO A 75 -1.46 -2.26 16.13
C PRO A 75 -0.36 -2.35 15.06
N SER A 76 -0.71 -2.79 13.85
CA SER A 76 0.23 -2.90 12.73
C SER A 76 0.69 -1.52 12.25
N LEU A 77 -0.23 -0.56 12.15
CA LEU A 77 0.10 0.84 11.83
C LEU A 77 0.98 1.46 12.92
N LEU A 78 0.62 1.31 14.19
CA LEU A 78 1.39 1.87 15.30
C LEU A 78 2.83 1.34 15.33
N LYS A 79 3.02 0.04 15.10
CA LYS A 79 4.37 -0.56 14.98
C LYS A 79 5.17 0.06 13.85
N ALA A 80 4.56 0.28 12.69
CA ALA A 80 5.22 0.97 11.58
C ALA A 80 5.56 2.41 11.94
N PHE A 81 4.62 3.16 12.54
CA PHE A 81 4.81 4.56 12.94
C PHE A 81 5.94 4.75 13.95
N VAL A 82 5.99 3.92 15.00
CA VAL A 82 7.07 3.94 15.99
C VAL A 82 8.42 3.62 15.35
N SER A 83 8.42 2.74 14.35
CA SER A 83 9.64 2.32 13.64
C SER A 83 10.08 3.29 12.54
N LEU A 84 9.24 4.24 12.11
CA LEU A 84 9.52 5.15 10.99
C LEU A 84 10.92 5.79 11.04
N PRO A 85 11.43 6.30 12.18
CA PRO A 85 12.75 6.92 12.24
C PRO A 85 13.91 5.94 11.95
N GLN A 86 13.67 4.64 12.10
CA GLN A 86 14.66 3.58 11.91
C GLN A 86 14.51 2.88 10.55
N MET A 87 13.39 3.08 9.86
CA MET A 87 13.15 2.47 8.56
C MET A 87 14.04 3.09 7.50
N LYS A 88 14.61 2.26 6.62
CA LYS A 88 15.38 2.71 5.46
C LYS A 88 14.45 3.45 4.48
N TRP A 89 14.58 4.76 4.38
CA TRP A 89 13.87 5.56 3.37
C TRP A 89 14.44 5.28 1.98
N VAL A 90 13.56 5.04 1.00
CA VAL A 90 13.94 4.88 -0.41
C VAL A 90 13.10 5.83 -1.23
N ASP A 91 13.75 6.71 -1.98
CA ASP A 91 13.07 7.62 -2.89
C ASP A 91 12.96 7.02 -4.29
N ASP A 92 11.96 6.16 -4.46
CA ASP A 92 11.57 5.48 -5.70
C ASP A 92 10.26 6.06 -6.28
N GLY A 93 9.89 7.26 -5.85
CA GLY A 93 8.66 7.93 -6.29
C GLY A 93 8.83 8.58 -7.67
N VAL A 94 8.19 8.00 -8.69
CA VAL A 94 7.93 8.56 -10.04
C VAL A 94 9.16 8.91 -10.91
N ALA A 95 10.29 9.32 -10.35
CA ALA A 95 11.50 9.70 -11.09
C ALA A 95 12.17 8.53 -11.84
N ASN A 96 11.87 7.27 -11.50
CA ASN A 96 12.49 6.11 -12.15
C ASN A 96 11.66 5.44 -13.26
N LYS A 97 10.52 6.04 -13.67
CA LYS A 97 9.76 5.55 -14.84
C LYS A 97 9.91 6.42 -16.09
N ALA A 98 10.50 7.62 -15.94
CA ALA A 98 10.82 8.49 -17.08
C ALA A 98 12.20 8.21 -17.67
N ASP A 99 13.03 7.38 -17.02
CA ASP A 99 14.40 7.13 -17.46
C ASP A 99 14.59 5.82 -18.26
N SER A 100 13.65 5.55 -19.15
CA SER A 100 13.87 4.66 -20.30
C SER A 100 14.31 5.42 -21.55
N ARG A 101 14.60 6.73 -21.42
CA ARG A 101 15.11 7.58 -22.51
C ARG A 101 16.61 7.91 -22.42
N LEU A 102 17.32 7.59 -21.33
CA LEU A 102 18.79 7.78 -21.23
C LEU A 102 19.62 6.48 -21.32
N LEU A 103 19.01 5.34 -21.65
CA LEU A 103 19.76 4.13 -22.04
C LEU A 103 19.68 3.92 -23.55
N GLY A 104 20.54 4.64 -24.28
CA GLY A 104 21.11 4.12 -25.53
C GLY A 104 20.50 4.60 -26.85
N LEU A 105 20.40 5.91 -27.07
CA LEU A 105 20.73 6.46 -28.39
C LEU A 105 22.24 6.72 -28.42
N ALA A 106 23.01 5.71 -28.81
CA ALA A 106 24.37 5.89 -29.33
C ALA A 106 24.73 4.64 -30.15
N HIS A 107 24.75 4.85 -31.48
CA HIS A 107 25.22 3.98 -32.57
C HIS A 107 24.35 2.79 -32.99
#